data_AF-A0AAV4FGH0-F1
#
_entry.id   AF-A0AAV4FGH0-F1
#
_cell.length_a   1.000
_cell.length_b   1.000
_cell.length_c   1.000
_cell.angle_alpha   90.00
_cell.angle_beta   90.00
_cell.angle_gamma   90.00
#
_symmetry.space_group_name_H-M   'P 1'
#
loop_
_entity.id
_entity.type
_entity.pdbx_description
1 polymer ?
#
loop_
_entity_poly.entity_id
_entity_poly.type
_entity_poly.pdbx_seq_one_letter_code
_entity_poly.pdbx_strand_id
1 'polypeptide(L)'
;MTGRWNDKSVSALKFVKEDLSVFDGIILRQNRIVIPTSLQMQIIKLAHASHQVIVKTKQLIGEKVWFPGIDQQVESHLKGCIPCQSSVTLKKRDPLQMSPLPKHPWDELSVDFAGPFPTGEYLLIINDDFRRFLK
;
A
#
# COMPACT_ATOMS: atom_id res chain seq x y z
N MET A 1 -39.63 1.53 2.10
CA MET A 1 -39.12 0.16 1.84
C MET A 1 -40.15 -0.87 2.26
N THR A 2 -40.41 -1.90 1.43
CA THR A 2 -41.57 -2.82 1.49
C THR A 2 -41.59 -3.85 2.65
N GLY A 3 -40.86 -3.61 3.74
CA GLY A 3 -40.96 -4.45 4.96
C GLY A 3 -40.46 -5.90 4.84
N ARG A 4 -40.03 -6.36 3.67
CA ARG A 4 -39.55 -7.73 3.43
C ARG A 4 -38.06 -7.87 3.71
N TRP A 5 -37.72 -8.12 4.98
CA TRP A 5 -36.33 -8.26 5.45
C TRP A 5 -35.86 -9.72 5.61
N ASN A 6 -36.70 -10.70 5.31
CA ASN A 6 -36.37 -12.12 5.50
C ASN A 6 -35.62 -12.78 4.34
N ASP A 7 -35.38 -12.04 3.26
CA ASP A 7 -34.55 -12.51 2.17
C ASP A 7 -33.07 -12.51 2.60
N LYS A 8 -32.34 -13.62 2.35
CA LYS A 8 -30.90 -13.75 2.64
C LYS A 8 -30.08 -12.67 1.95
N SER A 9 -30.57 -12.16 0.81
CA SER A 9 -29.96 -11.09 0.02
C SER A 9 -29.94 -9.74 0.76
N VAL A 10 -30.89 -9.53 1.68
CA VAL A 10 -31.17 -8.25 2.34
C VAL A 10 -30.98 -8.36 3.87
N SER A 11 -30.83 -9.58 4.39
CA SER A 11 -30.62 -9.84 5.82
C SER A 11 -29.35 -9.15 6.35
N ALA A 12 -28.29 -9.14 5.53
CA ALA A 12 -27.05 -8.44 5.80
C ALA A 12 -27.18 -6.91 5.76
N LEU A 13 -28.32 -6.36 5.32
CA LEU A 13 -28.59 -4.92 5.30
C LEU A 13 -29.44 -4.47 6.49
N LYS A 14 -29.97 -5.41 7.30
CA LYS A 14 -30.88 -5.10 8.43
C LYS A 14 -30.29 -4.09 9.41
N PHE A 15 -28.99 -4.19 9.70
CA PHE A 15 -28.31 -3.35 10.69
C PHE A 15 -28.13 -1.89 10.25
N VAL A 16 -28.27 -1.59 8.96
CA VAL A 16 -28.19 -0.23 8.39
C VAL A 16 -29.53 0.23 7.82
N LYS A 17 -30.63 -0.47 8.12
CA LYS A 17 -31.95 -0.25 7.51
C LYS A 17 -32.39 1.21 7.51
N GLU A 18 -32.10 1.95 8.58
CA GLU A 18 -32.49 3.36 8.75
C GLU A 18 -31.67 4.31 7.86
N ASP A 19 -30.45 3.92 7.49
CA ASP A 19 -29.55 4.68 6.62
C ASP A 19 -29.83 4.45 5.12
N LEU A 20 -30.77 3.54 4.78
CA LEU A 20 -31.01 3.13 3.40
C LEU A 20 -32.09 3.97 2.72
N SER A 21 -31.78 4.44 1.52
CA SER A 21 -32.71 5.07 0.60
C SER A 21 -32.75 4.32 -0.72
N VAL A 22 -33.76 4.60 -1.54
CA VAL A 22 -33.89 4.05 -2.88
C VAL A 22 -34.02 5.21 -3.84
N PHE A 23 -33.21 5.20 -4.89
CA PHE A 23 -33.26 6.16 -5.98
C PHE A 23 -33.20 5.40 -7.30
N ASP A 24 -34.22 5.58 -8.14
CA ASP A 24 -34.32 4.92 -9.46
C ASP A 24 -34.08 3.39 -9.42
N GLY A 25 -34.69 2.71 -8.44
CA GLY A 25 -34.53 1.27 -8.24
C GLY A 25 -33.19 0.83 -7.64
N ILE A 26 -32.25 1.76 -7.40
CA ILE A 26 -30.95 1.51 -6.79
C ILE A 26 -31.03 1.77 -5.29
N ILE A 27 -30.48 0.87 -4.49
CA ILE A 27 -30.36 1.04 -3.04
C ILE A 27 -29.12 1.88 -2.74
N LEU A 28 -29.30 2.94 -1.98
CA LEU A 28 -28.24 3.81 -1.49
C LEU A 28 -28.14 3.70 0.03
N ARG A 29 -26.93 3.80 0.55
CA ARG A 29 -26.67 4.10 1.96
C ARG A 29 -26.06 5.48 2.03
N GLN A 30 -26.81 6.46 2.55
CA GLN A 30 -26.44 7.88 2.45
C GLN A 30 -26.18 8.27 0.97
N ASN A 31 -24.93 8.53 0.59
CA ASN A 31 -24.53 8.91 -0.78
C ASN A 31 -23.74 7.80 -1.52
N ARG A 32 -23.82 6.55 -1.05
CA ARG A 32 -23.06 5.41 -1.59
C ARG A 32 -23.99 4.34 -2.14
N ILE A 33 -23.61 3.76 -3.28
CA ILE A 33 -24.38 2.69 -3.92
C ILE A 33 -24.18 1.38 -3.15
N VAL A 34 -25.27 0.73 -2.75
CA VAL A 34 -25.23 -0.58 -2.12
C VAL A 34 -25.01 -1.66 -3.19
N ILE A 35 -23.93 -2.41 -3.06
CA ILE A 35 -23.51 -3.37 -4.09
C ILE A 35 -24.00 -4.79 -3.74
N PRO A 36 -24.75 -5.46 -4.65
CA PRO A 36 -25.12 -6.86 -4.51
C PRO A 36 -23.90 -7.78 -4.44
N THR A 37 -24.00 -8.89 -3.70
CA THR A 37 -22.91 -9.85 -3.52
C THR A 37 -22.27 -10.33 -4.82
N SER A 38 -23.06 -10.50 -5.88
CA SER A 38 -22.58 -10.92 -7.21
C SER A 38 -21.63 -9.91 -7.88
N LEU A 39 -21.74 -8.62 -7.55
CA LEU A 39 -20.97 -7.53 -8.17
C LEU A 39 -19.78 -7.06 -7.31
N GLN A 40 -19.72 -7.43 -6.03
CA GLN A 40 -18.69 -6.99 -5.08
C GLN A 40 -17.27 -7.24 -5.62
N MET A 41 -16.98 -8.45 -6.09
CA MET A 41 -15.67 -8.80 -6.63
C MET A 41 -15.32 -8.07 -7.92
N GLN A 42 -16.32 -7.76 -8.77
CA GLN A 42 -16.08 -7.01 -10.01
C GLN A 42 -15.66 -5.58 -9.69
N ILE A 43 -16.34 -4.94 -8.74
CA ILE A 43 -16.01 -3.57 -8.32
C ILE A 43 -14.63 -3.50 -7.66
N ILE A 44 -14.31 -4.46 -6.80
CA ILE A 44 -12.97 -4.55 -6.19
C ILE A 44 -11.90 -4.66 -7.28
N LYS A 45 -12.09 -5.53 -8.28
CA LYS A 45 -11.16 -5.68 -9.40
C LYS A 45 -11.02 -4.41 -10.23
N LEU A 46 -12.13 -3.73 -10.54
CA LEU A 46 -12.13 -2.48 -11.30
C LEU A 46 -11.36 -1.37 -10.58
N ALA A 47 -11.60 -1.21 -9.28
CA ALA A 47 -10.87 -0.24 -8.47
C ALA A 47 -9.38 -0.60 -8.34
N HIS A 48 -9.06 -1.90 -8.34
CA HIS A 48 -7.69 -2.41 -8.26
C HIS A 48 -6.92 -2.34 -9.59
N ALA A 49 -7.60 -2.37 -10.74
CA ALA A 49 -7.02 -2.53 -12.08
C ALA A 49 -5.93 -1.51 -12.44
N SER A 50 -5.89 -0.35 -11.76
CA SER A 50 -4.86 0.67 -11.97
C SER A 50 -3.58 0.43 -11.15
N HIS A 51 -3.42 -0.72 -10.47
CA HIS A 51 -2.31 -1.01 -9.53
C HIS A 51 -2.04 0.13 -8.54
N GLN A 52 -3.08 0.89 -8.20
CA GLN A 52 -2.94 2.00 -7.28
C GLN A 52 -2.67 1.44 -5.89
N VAL A 53 -1.82 2.16 -5.15
CA VAL A 53 -1.52 1.87 -3.74
C VAL A 53 -2.81 1.53 -2.99
N ILE A 54 -2.76 0.52 -2.12
CA ILE A 54 -3.89 -0.02 -1.33
C ILE A 54 -4.81 1.07 -0.77
N VAL A 55 -4.21 2.16 -0.29
CA VAL A 55 -4.90 3.33 0.27
C VAL A 55 -5.81 4.01 -0.75
N LYS A 56 -5.34 4.22 -1.98
CA LYS A 56 -6.13 4.84 -3.06
C LYS A 56 -7.29 3.95 -3.49
N THR A 57 -7.06 2.64 -3.60
CA THR A 57 -8.12 1.68 -3.94
C THR A 57 -9.23 1.69 -2.88
N LYS A 58 -8.86 1.68 -1.59
CA LYS A 58 -9.81 1.79 -0.48
C LYS A 58 -10.58 3.11 -0.48
N GLN A 59 -9.90 4.23 -0.74
CA GLN A 59 -10.54 5.54 -0.79
C GLN A 59 -11.59 5.62 -1.92
N LEU A 60 -11.22 5.21 -3.14
CA LEU A 60 -12.12 5.25 -4.31
C LEU A 60 -13.37 4.39 -4.13
N ILE A 61 -13.20 3.20 -3.57
CA ILE A 61 -14.31 2.30 -3.26
C ILE A 61 -15.17 2.91 -2.14
N GLY A 62 -14.54 3.36 -1.06
CA GLY A 62 -15.21 3.92 0.11
C GLY A 62 -16.02 5.17 -0.19
N GLU A 63 -15.63 5.99 -1.17
CA GLU A 63 -16.37 7.19 -1.56
C GLU A 63 -17.68 6.89 -2.30
N LYS A 64 -17.71 5.85 -3.15
CA LYS A 64 -18.82 5.63 -4.10
C LYS A 64 -19.72 4.45 -3.79
N VAL A 65 -19.19 3.42 -3.13
CA VAL A 65 -19.90 2.16 -2.94
C VAL A 65 -19.85 1.69 -1.50
N TRP A 66 -20.81 0.84 -1.14
CA TRP A 66 -20.89 0.26 0.19
C TRP A 66 -21.47 -1.15 0.12
N PHE A 67 -20.92 -2.04 0.95
CA PHE A 67 -21.54 -3.33 1.28
C PHE A 67 -20.95 -3.83 2.62
N PRO A 68 -21.64 -4.74 3.33
CA PRO A 68 -21.12 -5.29 4.58
C PRO A 68 -19.76 -5.98 4.37
N GLY A 69 -18.76 -5.59 5.17
CA GLY A 69 -17.41 -6.18 5.10
C GLY A 69 -16.54 -5.72 3.93
N ILE A 70 -16.87 -4.59 3.29
CA ILE A 70 -16.12 -4.03 2.14
C ILE A 70 -14.61 -3.89 2.40
N ASP A 71 -14.22 -3.36 3.56
CA ASP A 71 -12.81 -3.18 3.90
C ASP A 71 -12.07 -4.51 3.98
N GLN A 72 -12.69 -5.53 4.58
CA GLN A 72 -12.12 -6.86 4.72
C GLN A 72 -11.95 -7.56 3.36
N GLN A 73 -12.95 -7.48 2.48
CA GLN A 73 -12.85 -8.06 1.14
C GLN A 73 -11.78 -7.36 0.30
N VAL A 74 -11.72 -6.03 0.36
CA VAL A 74 -10.70 -5.23 -0.34
C VAL A 74 -9.30 -5.60 0.16
N GLU A 75 -9.09 -5.66 1.47
CA GLU A 75 -7.81 -6.08 2.04
C GLU A 75 -7.42 -7.49 1.65
N SER A 76 -8.36 -8.44 1.70
CA SER A 76 -8.10 -9.83 1.31
C SER A 76 -7.67 -9.93 -0.15
N HIS A 77 -8.33 -9.19 -1.06
CA HIS A 77 -7.96 -9.15 -2.46
C HIS A 77 -6.58 -8.53 -2.68
N LEU A 78 -6.29 -7.40 -2.03
CA LEU A 78 -5.02 -6.70 -2.16
C LEU A 78 -3.85 -7.49 -1.55
N LYS A 79 -4.09 -8.22 -0.46
CA LYS A 79 -3.13 -9.18 0.12
C LYS A 79 -2.80 -10.34 -0.83
N GLY A 80 -3.63 -10.65 -1.82
CA GLY A 80 -3.31 -11.66 -2.85
C GLY A 80 -2.59 -11.10 -4.08
N CYS A 81 -2.47 -9.79 -4.23
CA CYS A 81 -1.91 -9.17 -5.43
C CYS A 81 -0.38 -9.06 -5.35
N ILE A 82 0.33 -9.90 -6.11
CA ILE A 82 1.81 -9.92 -6.18
C ILE A 82 2.40 -8.55 -6.58
N PRO A 83 1.90 -7.85 -7.63
CA PRO A 83 2.37 -6.50 -7.94
C PRO A 83 2.24 -5.52 -6.76
N CYS A 84 1.09 -5.50 -6.08
CA CYS A 84 0.91 -4.62 -4.92
C CYS A 84 1.84 -5.00 -3.78
N GLN A 85 2.04 -6.29 -3.49
CA GLN A 85 2.98 -6.75 -2.46
C GLN A 85 4.41 -6.30 -2.76
N SER A 86 4.86 -6.40 -4.02
CA SER A 86 6.21 -5.97 -4.42
C SER A 86 6.45 -4.47 -4.27
N SER A 87 5.38 -3.66 -4.35
CA SER A 87 5.44 -2.21 -4.15
C SER A 87 5.47 -1.78 -2.68
N VAL A 88 5.06 -2.67 -1.76
CA VAL A 88 5.16 -2.38 -0.32
C VAL A 88 6.63 -2.48 0.07
N THR A 89 7.28 -1.34 0.26
CA THR A 89 8.63 -1.26 0.82
C THR A 89 8.59 -1.69 2.28
N LEU A 90 8.59 -3.00 2.53
CA LEU A 90 8.88 -3.57 3.83
C LEU A 90 10.38 -3.56 3.99
N LYS A 91 10.91 -2.48 4.58
CA LYS A 91 12.14 -2.51 5.37
C LYS A 91 12.17 -1.24 6.19
N LYS A 92 11.73 -1.34 7.45
CA LYS A 92 12.29 -0.49 8.49
C LYS A 92 13.78 -0.81 8.44
N ARG A 93 14.57 0.08 7.81
CA ARG A 93 16.02 -0.12 7.75
C ARG A 93 16.48 -0.23 9.19
N ASP A 94 17.23 -1.28 9.49
CA ASP A 94 17.83 -1.38 10.82
C ASP A 94 18.62 -0.09 11.08
N PRO A 95 18.67 0.39 12.33
CA PRO A 95 19.51 1.51 12.67
C PRO A 95 20.92 1.26 12.15
N LEU A 96 21.55 2.27 11.54
CA LEU A 96 22.92 2.18 11.09
C LEU A 96 23.80 1.73 12.26
N GLN A 97 24.42 0.55 12.15
CA GLN A 97 25.45 0.13 13.07
C GLN A 97 26.77 0.73 12.62
N MET A 98 27.39 1.51 13.49
CA MET A 98 28.75 2.01 13.26
C MET A 98 29.72 0.85 13.41
N SER A 99 30.65 0.72 12.45
CA SER A 99 31.80 -0.16 12.60
C SER A 99 32.71 0.33 13.74
N PRO A 100 33.49 -0.58 14.38
CA PRO A 100 34.53 -0.16 15.31
C PRO A 100 35.55 0.71 14.60
N LEU A 101 36.08 1.72 15.30
CA LEU A 101 37.12 2.59 14.75
C LEU A 101 38.46 1.84 14.66
N PRO A 102 39.25 2.06 13.58
CA PRO A 102 40.61 1.57 13.49
C PRO A 102 41.48 2.18 14.61
N LYS A 103 42.45 1.42 15.12
CA LYS A 103 43.26 1.80 16.29
C LYS A 103 44.54 2.53 15.89
N HIS A 104 45.04 2.25 14.69
CA HIS A 104 46.28 2.80 14.15
C HIS A 104 46.08 3.27 12.70
N PRO A 105 46.89 4.22 12.21
CA PRO A 105 46.94 4.56 10.80
C PRO A 105 47.20 3.30 9.96
N TRP A 106 46.53 3.20 8.81
CA TRP A 106 46.64 2.07 7.87
C TRP A 106 46.03 0.74 8.32
N ASP A 107 45.35 0.67 9.47
CA ASP A 107 44.62 -0.54 9.90
C ASP A 107 43.44 -0.87 8.97
N GLU A 108 42.76 0.16 8.46
CA GLU A 108 41.59 0.04 7.58
C GLU A 108 41.62 1.11 6.49
N LEU A 109 41.48 0.66 5.24
CA LEU A 109 41.48 1.51 4.06
C LEU A 109 40.15 1.36 3.31
N SER A 110 39.45 2.47 3.13
CA SER A 110 38.31 2.55 2.23
C SER A 110 38.80 2.88 0.82
N VAL A 111 38.44 2.04 -0.15
CA VAL A 111 38.83 2.20 -1.55
C VAL A 111 37.57 2.29 -2.42
N ASP A 112 37.49 3.33 -3.24
CA ASP A 112 36.36 3.55 -4.15
C ASP A 112 36.82 4.15 -5.48
N PHE A 113 35.96 4.14 -6.49
CA PHE A 113 36.21 4.80 -7.76
C PHE A 113 35.25 5.97 -7.95
N ALA A 114 35.79 7.15 -8.23
CA ALA A 114 35.02 8.26 -8.75
C ALA A 114 35.05 8.23 -10.28
N GLY A 115 33.89 8.13 -10.90
CA GLY A 115 33.73 8.20 -12.35
C GLY A 115 32.48 7.47 -12.86
N PRO A 116 32.31 7.39 -14.19
CA PRO A 116 33.18 8.00 -15.21
C PRO A 116 33.03 9.53 -15.24
N PHE A 117 34.14 10.24 -15.41
CA PHE A 117 34.11 11.67 -15.71
C PHE A 117 33.74 11.91 -17.18
N PRO A 118 33.38 13.14 -17.59
CA PRO A 118 33.06 13.45 -18.99
C PRO A 118 34.18 13.09 -20.00
N THR A 119 35.43 12.99 -19.54
CA THR A 119 36.59 12.54 -20.31
C THR A 119 36.70 11.02 -20.46
N GLY A 120 35.85 10.25 -19.76
CA GLY A 120 35.88 8.79 -19.72
C GLY A 120 36.82 8.19 -18.67
N GLU A 121 37.53 9.03 -17.91
CA GLU A 121 38.48 8.60 -16.89
C GLU A 121 37.78 8.26 -15.57
N TYR A 122 38.47 7.49 -14.74
CA TYR A 122 38.09 7.16 -13.36
C TYR A 122 39.25 7.51 -12.43
N LEU A 123 38.92 7.96 -11.22
CA LEU A 123 39.90 8.20 -10.16
C LEU A 123 39.74 7.12 -9.09
N LEU A 124 40.83 6.44 -8.76
CA LEU A 124 40.90 5.57 -7.59
C LEU A 124 41.07 6.45 -6.34
N ILE A 125 40.11 6.38 -5.43
CA ILE A 125 40.13 7.08 -4.16
C ILE A 125 40.50 6.06 -3.08
N ILE A 126 41.56 6.35 -2.33
CA ILE A 126 41.99 5.56 -1.17
C ILE A 126 41.93 6.48 0.04
N ASN A 127 41.17 6.10 1.06
CA ASN A 127 41.06 6.82 2.32
C ASN A 127 41.54 5.96 3.48
N ASP A 128 42.40 6.53 4.34
CA ASP A 128 42.75 5.95 5.63
C ASP A 128 41.67 6.31 6.65
N ASP A 129 40.89 5.31 7.08
CA ASP A 129 39.73 5.51 7.93
C ASP A 129 40.10 5.90 9.36
N PHE A 130 41.37 5.77 9.76
CA PHE A 130 41.89 6.29 11.04
C PHE A 130 41.80 7.81 11.15
N ARG A 131 42.00 8.53 10.04
CA ARG A 131 42.03 10.00 10.03
C ARG A 131 40.64 10.64 10.00
N ARG A 132 39.59 9.87 9.73
CA ARG A 132 38.22 10.36 9.55
C ARG A 132 37.57 10.84 10.86
N PHE A 133 38.15 10.52 12.02
CA PHE A 133 37.53 10.74 13.33
C PHE A 133 38.41 11.43 14.38
N LEU A 134 39.63 11.85 14.03
CA LEU A 134 40.46 12.68 14.91
C LEU A 134 40.03 14.15 14.75
N LYS A 135 39.31 14.69 15.75
CA LYS A 135 39.01 16.13 15.90
C LYS A 135 40.08 16.83 16.73
#